data_AF-A0A9Q3E3G3-F1
#
_entry.id   AF-A0A9Q3E3G3-F1
#
_cell.length_a   1.000
_cell.length_b   1.000
_cell.length_c   1.000
_cell.angle_alpha   90.00
_cell.angle_beta   90.00
_cell.angle_gamma   90.00
#
_symmetry.space_group_name_H-M   'P 1'
#
loop_
_entity.id
_entity.type
_entity.pdbx_description
1 polymer ?
#
loop_
_entity_poly.entity_id
_entity_poly.type
_entity_poly.pdbx_seq_one_letter_code
_entity_poly.pdbx_strand_id
1 'polypeptide(L)'
;MTIRNKLNSPRPSVAQIGAVTALENNKILLDSGATHSAIGDLSLFIDLKSASMKPSVSSSEQFDIGAIGRNKLNTKFGPIIVKDVLYCPAILGIVLSIGQLLDQ
;
A
#
# COMPACT_ATOMS: atom_id res chain seq x y z
N MET A 1 1.85 -24.03 -21.03
CA MET A 1 3.01 -24.06 -20.11
C MET A 1 3.45 -22.62 -19.89
N THR A 2 2.77 -21.89 -19.01
CA THR A 2 3.15 -21.66 -17.59
C THR A 2 4.50 -20.97 -17.46
N ILE A 3 4.48 -19.63 -17.40
CA ILE A 3 5.66 -18.83 -17.05
C ILE A 3 5.88 -19.01 -15.54
N ARG A 4 6.94 -19.72 -15.16
CA ARG A 4 7.38 -19.87 -13.77
C ARG A 4 8.33 -18.73 -13.46
N ASN A 5 7.96 -17.84 -12.54
CA ASN A 5 8.93 -16.92 -11.96
C ASN A 5 9.74 -17.68 -10.89
N LYS A 6 10.93 -18.16 -11.25
CA LYS A 6 11.90 -18.74 -10.32
C LYS A 6 12.52 -17.60 -9.49
N LEU A 7 12.16 -17.51 -8.22
CA LEU A 7 12.95 -16.79 -7.21
C LEU A 7 14.20 -17.60 -6.89
N ASN A 8 15.23 -17.47 -7.72
CA ASN A 8 16.57 -17.98 -7.44
C ASN A 8 17.55 -16.80 -7.26
N SER A 9 17.74 -16.36 -6.03
CA SER A 9 19.03 -15.77 -5.63
C SER A 9 19.24 -15.93 -4.11
N PRO A 10 20.32 -16.58 -3.65
CA PRO A 10 20.73 -16.56 -2.27
C PRO A 10 21.63 -15.35 -2.03
N ARG A 11 21.05 -14.23 -1.58
CA ARG A 11 21.81 -13.14 -0.96
C ARG A 11 21.05 -12.68 0.30
N PRO A 12 21.67 -12.73 1.49
CA PRO A 12 21.01 -12.39 2.74
C PRO A 12 21.04 -10.87 2.93
N SER A 13 20.17 -10.14 2.25
CA SER A 13 19.86 -8.74 2.59
C SER A 13 18.63 -8.20 1.83
N VAL A 14 17.56 -8.99 1.72
CA VAL A 14 16.26 -8.38 1.40
C VAL A 14 15.85 -7.61 2.65
N ALA A 15 15.73 -6.31 2.49
CA ALA A 15 15.56 -5.32 3.55
C ALA A 15 14.61 -5.80 4.65
N GLN A 16 15.19 -6.27 5.76
CA GLN A 16 14.47 -6.43 7.01
C GLN A 16 14.00 -5.03 7.42
N ILE A 17 12.70 -4.75 7.30
CA ILE A 17 12.09 -3.55 7.85
C ILE A 17 12.03 -3.81 9.35
N GLY A 18 12.97 -3.20 10.09
CA GLY A 18 13.05 -3.30 11.53
C GLY A 18 11.79 -2.71 12.17
N ALA A 19 11.20 -3.52 13.06
CA ALA A 19 10.17 -3.26 14.06
C ALA A 19 9.52 -1.86 14.05
N VAL A 20 8.22 -1.81 13.70
CA VAL A 20 7.35 -0.66 13.99
C VAL A 20 6.01 -1.17 14.51
N THR A 21 5.90 -1.07 15.84
CA THR A 21 4.72 -1.37 16.66
C THR A 21 3.52 -0.51 16.25
N ALA A 22 2.74 -1.02 15.30
CA ALA A 22 1.36 -0.68 14.91
C ALA A 22 1.02 -1.35 13.56
N LEU A 23 2.03 -1.53 12.69
CA LEU A 23 1.90 -2.20 11.39
C LEU A 23 1.91 -3.74 11.49
N GLU A 24 2.25 -4.32 12.63
CA GLU A 24 2.42 -5.78 12.79
C GLU A 24 1.14 -6.59 12.53
N ASN A 25 -0.05 -5.97 12.61
CA ASN A 25 -1.31 -6.62 12.23
C ASN A 25 -1.74 -6.37 10.78
N ASN A 26 -1.17 -5.35 10.11
CA ASN A 26 -1.58 -4.95 8.77
C ASN A 26 -0.56 -5.45 7.75
N LYS A 27 -0.90 -6.54 7.05
CA LYS A 27 -0.10 -7.06 5.94
C LYS A 27 0.06 -5.96 4.88
N ILE A 28 1.30 -5.60 4.57
CA ILE A 28 1.63 -4.67 3.47
C ILE A 28 1.90 -5.48 2.22
N LEU A 29 1.20 -5.13 1.14
CA LEU A 29 1.47 -5.61 -0.22
C LEU A 29 2.08 -4.47 -1.02
N LEU A 30 3.29 -4.69 -1.56
CA LEU A 30 3.88 -3.82 -2.59
C LEU A 30 3.46 -4.35 -3.95
N ASP A 31 2.70 -3.55 -4.71
CA ASP A 31 2.12 -3.97 -5.98
C ASP A 31 2.52 -3.01 -7.11
N SER A 32 3.23 -3.53 -8.12
CA SER A 32 3.60 -2.79 -9.33
C SER A 32 2.42 -2.62 -10.30
N GLY A 33 1.38 -3.44 -10.20
CA GLY A 33 0.17 -3.35 -11.01
C GLY A 33 -0.86 -2.36 -10.46
N ALA A 34 -0.73 -1.96 -9.19
CA ALA A 34 -1.60 -0.98 -8.57
C ALA A 34 -1.27 0.44 -9.08
N THR A 35 -2.28 1.17 -9.55
CA THR A 35 -2.14 2.59 -9.93
C THR A 35 -2.15 3.51 -8.70
N HIS A 36 -2.83 3.09 -7.63
CA HIS A 36 -2.94 3.85 -6.39
C HIS A 36 -2.67 2.95 -5.19
N SER A 37 -2.07 3.53 -4.16
CA SER A 37 -1.98 2.92 -2.83
C SER A 37 -3.34 2.98 -2.14
N ALA A 38 -3.68 1.94 -1.38
CA ALA A 38 -4.93 1.83 -0.66
C ALA A 38 -4.70 1.28 0.76
N ILE A 39 -5.45 1.80 1.73
CA ILE A 39 -5.41 1.36 3.12
C ILE A 39 -6.84 1.17 3.66
N GLY A 40 -7.06 0.07 4.37
CA GLY A 40 -8.36 -0.23 4.99
C GLY A 40 -8.56 0.30 6.41
N ASP A 41 -7.48 0.73 7.06
CA ASP A 41 -7.49 1.27 8.42
C ASP A 41 -7.34 2.80 8.41
N LEU A 42 -8.40 3.49 8.83
CA LEU A 42 -8.47 4.95 8.90
C LEU A 42 -7.42 5.54 9.86
N SER A 43 -7.04 4.81 10.91
CA SER A 43 -6.11 5.29 11.95
C SER A 43 -4.68 5.48 11.44
N LEU A 44 -4.38 4.94 10.26
CA LEU A 44 -3.06 5.05 9.63
C LEU A 44 -2.89 6.37 8.85
N PHE A 45 -3.95 7.16 8.67
CA PHE A 45 -3.86 8.41 7.93
C PHE A 45 -3.43 9.58 8.82
N ILE A 46 -2.59 10.46 8.27
CA ILE A 46 -2.21 11.74 8.89
C ILE A 46 -3.35 12.74 8.73
N ASP A 47 -3.92 12.77 7.53
CA ASP A 47 -5.06 13.59 7.14
C ASP A 47 -5.86 12.87 6.06
N LEU A 48 -7.11 13.31 5.92
CA LEU A 48 -8.05 12.79 4.94
C LEU A 48 -8.87 13.96 4.39
N LYS A 49 -9.13 13.90 3.09
CA LYS A 49 -10.14 14.70 2.40
C LYS A 49 -11.21 13.75 1.88
N SER A 50 -12.47 14.13 2.06
CA SER A 50 -13.58 13.40 1.45
C SER A 50 -13.36 13.33 -0.06
N ALA A 51 -13.54 12.14 -0.62
CA ALA A 51 -13.41 11.90 -2.04
C ALA A 51 -14.55 10.99 -2.48
N SER A 52 -15.10 11.25 -3.66
CA SER A 52 -16.09 10.38 -4.30
C SER A 52 -15.44 9.79 -5.54
N MET A 53 -14.83 8.63 -5.39
CA MET A 53 -14.21 7.88 -6.48
C MET A 53 -14.57 6.39 -6.31
N LYS A 54 -14.55 5.63 -7.41
CA LYS A 54 -14.83 4.18 -7.43
C LYS A 54 -13.73 3.46 -8.21
N PRO A 55 -12.57 3.19 -7.60
CA PRO A 55 -11.48 2.47 -8.25
C PRO A 55 -11.95 1.06 -8.59
N SER A 56 -11.63 0.64 -9.81
CA SER A 56 -11.80 -0.73 -10.25
C SER A 56 -10.55 -1.54 -9.94
N VAL A 57 -10.74 -2.78 -9.51
CA VAL A 57 -9.67 -3.79 -9.47
C VAL A 57 -9.67 -4.62 -10.76
N SER A 58 -8.67 -5.48 -10.93
CA SER A 58 -8.53 -6.32 -12.13
C SER A 58 -9.72 -7.25 -12.40
N SER A 59 -10.50 -7.60 -11.36
CA SER A 59 -11.75 -8.36 -11.51
C SER A 59 -12.94 -7.52 -12.03
N SER A 60 -12.72 -6.24 -12.37
CA SER A 60 -13.76 -5.25 -12.73
C SER A 60 -14.74 -4.91 -11.60
N GLU A 61 -14.53 -5.47 -10.40
CA GLU A 61 -15.24 -5.04 -9.21
C GLU A 61 -14.82 -3.61 -8.84
N GLN A 62 -15.78 -2.82 -8.39
CA GLN A 62 -15.58 -1.45 -7.95
C GLN A 62 -15.80 -1.37 -6.45
N PHE A 63 -14.91 -0.68 -5.76
CA PHE A 63 -15.04 -0.43 -4.33
C PHE A 63 -15.34 1.05 -4.10
N ASP A 64 -16.24 1.34 -3.17
CA ASP A 64 -16.42 2.69 -2.69
C ASP A 64 -15.19 3.08 -1.85
N ILE A 65 -14.51 4.15 -2.25
CA ILE A 65 -13.49 4.77 -1.41
C ILE A 65 -14.11 5.94 -0.66
N GLY A 66 -13.93 5.94 0.65
CA GLY A 66 -14.55 6.92 1.54
C GLY A 66 -13.78 8.25 1.61
N ALA A 67 -12.48 8.22 1.34
CA ALA A 67 -11.60 9.38 1.43
C ALA A 67 -10.26 9.13 0.73
N ILE A 68 -9.51 10.21 0.52
CA ILE A 68 -8.11 10.18 0.07
C ILE A 68 -7.28 10.95 1.08
N GLY A 69 -6.06 10.52 1.35
CA GLY A 69 -5.24 11.19 2.33
C GLY A 69 -3.77 10.88 2.21
N ARG A 70 -3.04 11.30 3.24
CA ARG A 70 -1.62 10.99 3.40
C ARG A 70 -1.42 9.96 4.49
N ASN A 71 -0.52 9.03 4.26
CA ASN A 71 -0.10 8.04 5.24
C ASN A 71 1.40 8.20 5.56
N LYS A 72 1.77 8.01 6.83
CA LYS A 72 3.17 8.00 7.27
C LYS A 72 3.60 6.55 7.53
N LEU A 73 4.52 6.07 6.70
CA LEU A 73 5.18 4.78 6.92
C LEU A 73 6.49 5.03 7.64
N ASN A 74 6.61 4.56 8.87
CA ASN A 74 7.89 4.59 9.57
C ASN A 74 8.75 3.44 9.02
N THR A 75 9.93 3.78 8.50
CA THR A 75 10.91 2.78 8.07
C THR A 75 12.20 2.94 8.86
N LYS A 76 13.07 1.93 8.82
CA LYS A 76 14.41 2.01 9.44
C LYS A 76 15.30 3.11 8.87
N PHE A 77 14.97 3.64 7.69
CA PHE A 77 15.71 4.72 7.03
C PHE A 77 15.07 6.10 7.28
N GLY A 78 14.04 6.15 8.13
CA GLY A 78 13.25 7.34 8.39
C GLY A 78 11.81 7.20 7.89
N PRO A 79 10.94 8.16 8.24
CA PRO A 79 9.56 8.15 7.80
C PRO A 79 9.42 8.48 6.32
N ILE A 80 8.53 7.76 5.64
CA ILE A 80 8.10 8.02 4.27
C ILE A 80 6.65 8.53 4.32
N ILE A 81 6.35 9.59 3.58
CA ILE A 81 4.99 10.14 3.49
C ILE A 81 4.40 9.77 2.14
N VAL A 82 3.45 8.84 2.13
CA VAL A 82 2.74 8.46 0.91
C VAL A 82 1.55 9.39 0.73
N LYS A 83 1.51 10.11 -0.39
CA LYS A 83 0.41 11.02 -0.76
C LYS A 83 -0.65 10.30 -1.58
N ASP A 84 -1.84 10.88 -1.66
CA ASP A 84 -2.97 10.41 -2.47
C ASP A 84 -3.29 8.91 -2.27
N VAL A 85 -3.25 8.48 -1.00
CA VAL A 85 -3.59 7.12 -0.59
C VAL A 85 -5.10 7.02 -0.43
N LEU A 86 -5.68 5.97 -1.00
CA LEU A 86 -7.11 5.72 -0.96
C LEU A 86 -7.50 5.06 0.36
N TYR A 87 -8.49 5.60 1.07
CA TYR A 87 -9.13 4.89 2.18
C TYR A 87 -10.22 3.96 1.64
N CYS A 88 -9.97 2.65 1.72
CA CYS A 88 -10.84 1.60 1.21
C CYS A 88 -11.15 0.59 2.33
N PRO A 89 -12.28 0.72 3.04
CA PRO A 89 -12.60 -0.17 4.17
C PRO A 89 -12.79 -1.65 3.77
N ALA A 90 -12.96 -1.94 2.48
CA ALA A 90 -13.12 -3.29 1.97
C ALA A 90 -11.81 -4.10 1.94
N ILE A 91 -10.63 -3.46 2.06
CA ILE A 91 -9.35 -4.17 2.09
C ILE A 91 -8.87 -4.42 3.53
N LEU A 92 -8.43 -5.65 3.80
CA LEU A 92 -7.85 -6.03 5.09
C LEU A 92 -6.32 -5.83 5.05
N GLY A 93 -5.87 -4.58 5.02
CA GLY A 93 -4.46 -4.23 5.11
C GLY A 93 -4.06 -2.99 4.32
N ILE A 94 -2.83 -3.03 3.80
CA ILE A 94 -2.18 -1.92 3.10
C ILE A 94 -1.70 -2.43 1.73
N VAL A 95 -2.12 -1.77 0.66
CA VAL A 95 -1.58 -1.96 -0.69
C VAL A 95 -0.81 -0.69 -1.06
N LEU A 96 0.46 -0.82 -1.40
CA LEU A 96 1.30 0.30 -1.83
C LEU A 96 1.64 0.14 -3.32
N SER A 97 1.27 1.15 -4.11
CA SER A 97 1.67 1.23 -5.51
C SER A 97 3.15 1.59 -5.61
N ILE A 98 3.93 0.74 -6.29
CA ILE A 98 5.35 1.04 -6.52
C ILE A 98 5.52 2.28 -7.40
N GLY A 99 4.69 2.44 -8.44
CA GLY A 99 4.73 3.62 -9.30
C GLY A 99 4.53 4.91 -8.50
N GLN A 100 3.49 4.92 -7.66
CA GLN A 100 3.20 6.08 -6.80
C GLN A 100 4.29 6.38 -5.77
N LEU A 101 5.07 5.39 -5.34
CA LEU A 101 6.21 5.61 -4.43
C LEU A 101 7.43 6.18 -5.15
N LEU A 102 7.60 5.89 -6.43
CA LEU A 102 8.71 6.40 -7.26
C LEU A 102 8.46 7.81 -7.78
N ASP A 103 7.19 8.18 -7.97
CA ASP A 103 6.77 9.48 -8.50
C ASP A 103 6.69 10.60 -7.43
N GLN A 104 7.28 10.40 -6.24
CA GLN A 104 7.22 11.34 -5.11
C GLN A 104 8.28 12.43 -5.08
#